data_AF-A0A924KRF3-F1
#
_entry.id   AF-A0A924KRF3-F1
#
_cell.length_a   1.000
_cell.length_b   1.000
_cell.length_c   1.000
_cell.angle_alpha   90.00
_cell.angle_beta   90.00
_cell.angle_gamma   90.00
#
_symmetry.space_group_name_H-M   'P 1'
#
loop_
_entity.id
_entity.type
_entity.pdbx_description
1 polymer ?
#
loop_
_entity_poly.entity_id
_entity_poly.type
_entity_poly.pdbx_seq_one_letter_code
_entity_poly.pdbx_strand_id
1 'polypeptide(L)'
;MGLAVAGVVGVAAVSFWLGGRSQVSTQGGTQAGAGQPAGAAKASPNAPPPTAVDAAKVKVATLSKAITTVGSLRSDETVIIRPEVSGRIAEIGFREGQQVAKGTTLIRLDQSVQRAEMQQSEANLALAKSRIERAR
;
A
#
# COMPACT_ATOMS: atom_id res chain seq x y z
N MET A 1 21.25 19.96 -8.13
CA MET A 1 21.38 20.65 -6.83
C MET A 1 20.54 19.84 -5.83
N GLY A 2 21.00 18.82 -5.13
CA GLY A 2 22.32 18.51 -4.60
C GLY A 2 22.18 18.41 -3.07
N LEU A 3 22.32 17.18 -2.53
CA LEU A 3 22.53 16.81 -1.11
C LEU A 3 21.30 16.98 -0.17
N ALA A 4 21.11 16.21 0.90
CA ALA A 4 22.05 15.41 1.66
C ALA A 4 21.36 14.19 2.33
N VAL A 5 22.05 13.04 2.26
CA VAL A 5 21.92 11.93 3.20
C VAL A 5 22.72 12.31 4.45
N ALA A 6 22.15 12.15 5.63
CA ALA A 6 22.88 12.20 6.89
C ALA A 6 22.31 11.14 7.84
N GLY A 7 23.04 10.04 8.00
CA GLY A 7 22.85 9.12 9.11
C GLY A 7 23.52 9.65 10.38
N VAL A 8 23.06 9.19 11.54
CA VAL A 8 23.86 9.14 12.76
C VAL A 8 23.53 7.86 13.53
N VAL A 9 24.61 7.21 13.93
CA VAL A 9 24.77 5.98 14.69
C VAL A 9 24.39 6.14 16.17
N GLY A 10 23.72 5.12 16.71
CA GLY A 10 24.02 4.44 17.98
C GLY A 10 24.23 5.24 19.26
N VAL A 11 23.35 5.02 20.25
CA VAL A 11 23.72 5.04 21.68
C VAL A 11 22.96 3.94 22.41
N ALA A 12 23.64 2.81 22.62
CA ALA A 12 23.36 1.89 23.71
C ALA A 12 24.48 2.07 24.75
N ALA A 13 24.14 1.88 26.02
CA ALA A 13 25.03 1.77 27.18
C ALA A 13 25.50 3.09 27.85
N VAL A 14 24.59 3.72 28.63
CA VAL A 14 24.97 4.55 29.80
C VAL A 14 23.92 4.39 30.91
N SER A 15 23.84 3.22 31.55
CA SER A 15 23.12 3.08 32.84
C SER A 15 23.75 2.05 33.79
N PHE A 16 24.99 1.62 33.55
CA PHE A 16 25.68 0.63 34.38
C PHE A 16 26.86 1.17 35.19
N TRP A 17 26.96 2.48 35.43
CA TRP A 17 28.03 3.00 36.28
C TRP A 17 27.65 4.30 36.99
N LEU A 18 26.96 4.20 38.14
CA LEU A 18 27.40 4.79 39.41
C LEU A 18 26.38 4.51 40.54
N GLY A 19 26.82 3.76 41.57
CA GLY A 19 26.20 3.71 42.89
C GLY A 19 25.12 2.64 43.06
N GLY A 20 25.17 1.73 44.03
CA GLY A 20 26.01 1.62 45.20
C GLY A 20 25.96 0.18 45.73
N ARG A 21 27.03 -0.16 46.44
CA ARG A 21 27.54 -1.48 46.74
C ARG A 21 27.16 -1.84 48.18
N SER A 22 26.34 -2.87 48.39
CA SER A 22 26.17 -3.63 49.65
C SER A 22 24.85 -4.41 49.58
N GLN A 23 24.69 -5.70 49.87
CA GLN A 23 25.50 -6.72 50.49
C GLN A 23 24.88 -8.07 50.06
N VAL A 24 25.70 -8.99 49.53
CA VAL A 24 25.38 -10.41 49.53
C VAL A 24 25.92 -10.95 50.85
N SER A 25 25.02 -11.30 51.77
CA SER A 25 25.33 -12.10 52.95
C SER A 25 24.78 -13.50 52.76
N THR A 26 25.68 -14.42 52.42
CA THR A 26 25.49 -15.86 52.58
C THR A 26 25.67 -16.18 54.06
N GLN A 27 24.62 -16.59 54.75
CA GLN A 27 24.76 -17.32 56.01
C GLN A 27 23.53 -18.20 56.24
N GLY A 28 23.79 -19.51 56.36
CA GLY A 28 22.79 -20.51 56.66
C GLY A 28 22.18 -20.29 58.05
N GLY A 29 20.94 -20.74 58.19
CA GLY A 29 20.20 -20.69 59.44
C GLY A 29 18.74 -21.06 59.21
N THR A 30 18.43 -22.32 59.48
CA THR A 30 17.14 -22.84 59.97
C THR A 30 16.01 -21.82 60.18
N GLN A 31 14.86 -22.06 59.56
CA GLN A 31 13.62 -22.40 60.26
C GLN A 31 12.49 -22.70 59.27
N ALA A 32 12.06 -23.96 59.29
CA ALA A 32 10.81 -24.42 58.71
C ALA A 32 9.69 -24.27 59.75
N GLY A 33 8.55 -23.75 59.29
CA GLY A 33 7.27 -23.65 59.99
C GLY A 33 6.40 -22.65 59.21
N ALA A 34 5.14 -22.88 58.85
CA ALA A 34 4.20 -23.93 59.19
C ALA A 34 3.17 -24.06 58.05
N GLY A 35 2.64 -25.27 57.84
CA GLY A 35 1.55 -25.56 56.92
C GLY A 35 1.00 -26.95 57.22
N GLN A 36 0.01 -27.00 58.11
CA GLN A 36 -0.72 -28.15 58.67
C GLN A 36 -1.25 -29.11 57.56
N PRO A 37 -1.47 -30.41 57.87
CA PRO A 37 -1.50 -31.50 56.90
C PRO A 37 -2.91 -31.81 56.40
N ALA A 38 -3.00 -32.40 55.20
CA ALA A 38 -4.23 -33.03 54.71
C ALA A 38 -3.94 -34.46 54.24
N GLY A 39 -4.58 -35.42 54.92
CA GLY A 39 -4.97 -36.71 54.33
C GLY A 39 -3.92 -37.82 54.29
N ALA A 40 -3.68 -38.46 55.43
CA ALA A 40 -3.08 -39.81 55.44
C ALA A 40 -4.16 -40.84 55.05
N ALA A 41 -4.16 -41.28 53.79
CA ALA A 41 -4.78 -42.53 53.39
C ALA A 41 -3.70 -43.61 53.34
N LYS A 42 -3.79 -44.59 54.25
CA LYS A 42 -2.88 -45.75 54.33
C LYS A 42 -2.94 -46.55 53.02
N ALA A 43 -1.79 -46.72 52.36
CA ALA A 43 -1.63 -47.60 51.20
C ALA A 43 -1.46 -49.07 51.65
N SER A 44 -2.16 -49.99 51.00
CA SER A 44 -1.96 -51.44 51.12
C SER A 44 -0.64 -51.87 50.45
N PRO A 45 0.06 -52.92 50.94
CA PRO A 45 1.44 -53.23 50.52
C PRO A 45 1.60 -53.88 49.13
N ASN A 46 0.56 -53.95 48.29
CA ASN A 46 0.63 -54.69 47.02
C ASN A 46 -0.07 -54.02 45.83
N ALA A 47 -0.07 -52.68 45.78
CA ALA A 47 -0.48 -51.95 44.57
C ALA A 47 0.76 -51.41 43.86
N PRO A 48 0.93 -51.62 42.54
CA PRO A 48 2.07 -51.08 41.81
C PRO A 48 2.14 -49.55 41.95
N PRO A 49 3.35 -48.98 42.04
CA PRO A 49 3.53 -47.57 42.34
C PRO A 49 2.87 -46.70 41.26
N PRO A 50 2.24 -45.56 41.65
CA PRO A 50 1.53 -44.72 40.71
C PRO A 50 2.47 -44.21 39.63
N THR A 51 2.11 -44.45 38.37
CA THR A 51 2.88 -44.02 37.21
C THR A 51 2.82 -42.50 37.11
N ALA A 52 3.99 -41.84 37.18
CA ALA A 52 4.07 -40.41 36.99
C ALA A 52 3.72 -40.04 35.55
N VAL A 53 2.83 -39.07 35.38
CA VAL A 53 2.42 -38.55 34.08
C VAL A 53 2.62 -37.04 34.06
N ASP A 54 3.18 -36.55 32.96
CA ASP A 54 3.30 -35.11 32.71
C ASP A 54 1.99 -34.56 32.14
N ALA A 55 1.48 -33.51 32.78
CA ALA A 55 0.25 -32.83 32.35
C ALA A 55 0.46 -31.31 32.32
N ALA A 56 -0.16 -30.67 31.32
CA ALA A 56 -0.17 -29.21 31.17
C ALA A 56 -1.60 -28.68 31.18
N LYS A 57 -1.81 -27.49 31.77
CA LYS A 57 -3.13 -26.83 31.81
C LYS A 57 -3.47 -26.23 30.45
N VAL A 58 -4.62 -26.61 29.90
CA VAL A 58 -5.17 -26.06 28.65
C VAL A 58 -5.60 -24.60 28.85
N LYS A 59 -5.19 -23.73 27.93
CA LYS A 59 -5.63 -22.33 27.87
C LYS A 59 -6.33 -22.09 26.54
N VAL A 60 -7.49 -21.44 26.59
CA VAL A 60 -8.24 -21.05 25.39
C VAL A 60 -7.69 -19.73 24.88
N ALA A 61 -7.29 -19.70 23.61
CA ALA A 61 -6.87 -18.48 22.92
C ALA A 61 -7.60 -18.40 21.58
N THR A 62 -7.97 -17.18 21.19
CA THR A 62 -8.63 -16.92 19.90
C THR A 62 -7.61 -17.07 18.78
N LEU A 63 -7.84 -18.02 17.87
CA LEU A 63 -6.99 -18.25 16.72
C LEU A 63 -7.59 -17.55 15.49
N SER A 64 -6.98 -16.45 15.07
CA SER A 64 -7.40 -15.73 13.86
C SER A 64 -6.83 -16.43 12.63
N LYS A 65 -7.70 -17.03 11.81
CA LYS A 65 -7.32 -17.64 10.54
C LYS A 65 -7.38 -16.59 9.43
N ALA A 66 -6.24 -16.03 9.06
CA ALA A 66 -6.14 -15.12 7.93
C ALA A 66 -5.88 -15.92 6.63
N ILE A 67 -6.55 -15.52 5.55
CA ILE A 67 -6.29 -16.02 4.19
C ILE A 67 -5.63 -14.88 3.44
N THR A 68 -4.43 -15.11 2.93
CA THR A 68 -3.69 -14.14 2.11
C THR A 68 -3.81 -14.55 0.66
N THR A 69 -4.37 -13.67 -0.17
CA THR A 69 -4.53 -13.88 -1.60
C THR A 69 -3.84 -12.76 -2.37
N VAL A 70 -3.13 -13.12 -3.42
CA VAL A 70 -2.55 -12.15 -4.37
C VAL A 70 -3.55 -11.90 -5.50
N GLY A 71 -3.78 -10.63 -5.82
CA GLY A 71 -4.62 -10.20 -6.93
C GLY A 71 -3.88 -9.17 -7.78
N SER A 72 -4.16 -9.15 -9.08
CA SER A 72 -3.63 -8.14 -10.00
C SER A 72 -4.66 -7.05 -10.24
N LEU A 73 -4.22 -5.79 -10.24
CA LEU A 73 -5.03 -4.68 -10.71
C LEU A 73 -4.97 -4.59 -12.24
N ARG A 74 -6.11 -4.33 -12.87
CA ARG A 74 -6.23 -4.05 -14.30
C ARG A 74 -6.89 -2.68 -14.44
N SER A 75 -6.44 -1.86 -15.39
CA SER A 75 -7.15 -0.63 -15.73
C SER A 75 -8.58 -0.94 -16.16
N ASP A 76 -9.53 -0.16 -15.67
CA ASP A 76 -10.94 -0.30 -16.04
C ASP A 76 -11.12 -0.09 -17.55
N GLU A 77 -10.37 0.85 -18.14
CA GLU A 77 -10.41 1.14 -19.58
C GLU A 77 -9.02 1.48 -20.11
N THR A 78 -8.74 1.08 -21.36
CA THR A 78 -7.52 1.44 -22.07
C THR A 78 -7.88 1.70 -23.52
N VAL A 79 -7.53 2.88 -24.03
CA VAL A 79 -7.90 3.31 -25.38
C VAL A 79 -6.66 3.81 -26.12
N ILE A 80 -6.45 3.31 -27.34
CA ILE A 80 -5.41 3.79 -28.24
C ILE A 80 -6.03 4.85 -29.14
N ILE A 81 -5.57 6.10 -29.01
CA ILE A 81 -6.07 7.22 -29.81
C ILE A 81 -5.25 7.32 -31.10
N ARG A 82 -5.94 7.38 -32.24
CA ARG A 82 -5.33 7.50 -33.57
C ARG A 82 -5.98 8.65 -34.33
N PRO A 83 -5.21 9.44 -35.11
CA PRO A 83 -5.80 10.43 -35.98
C PRO A 83 -6.58 9.74 -37.11
N GLU A 84 -7.77 10.26 -37.43
CA GLU A 84 -8.60 9.77 -38.53
C GLU A 84 -8.02 10.14 -39.90
N VAL A 85 -7.27 11.25 -39.97
CA VAL A 85 -6.65 11.76 -41.20
C VAL A 85 -5.14 11.77 -41.03
N SER A 86 -4.42 11.33 -42.06
CA SER A 86 -2.97 11.43 -42.09
C SER A 86 -2.56 12.89 -42.25
N GLY A 87 -1.77 13.42 -41.31
CA GLY A 87 -1.35 14.80 -41.32
C GLY A 87 -0.16 15.04 -40.38
N ARG A 88 0.49 16.20 -40.54
CA ARG A 88 1.56 16.63 -39.63
C ARG A 88 0.92 17.09 -38.31
N ILE A 89 1.50 16.68 -37.18
CA ILE A 89 1.11 17.20 -35.86
C ILE A 89 1.57 18.66 -35.76
N ALA A 90 0.63 19.57 -35.54
CA ALA A 90 0.89 20.99 -35.30
C ALA A 90 1.09 21.27 -33.81
N GLU A 91 0.34 20.60 -32.93
CA GLU A 91 0.41 20.81 -31.48
C GLU A 91 0.02 19.55 -30.69
N ILE A 92 0.67 19.38 -29.54
CA ILE A 92 0.32 18.39 -28.52
C ILE A 92 -0.22 19.17 -27.30
N GLY A 93 -1.50 18.96 -26.98
CA GLY A 93 -2.25 19.75 -25.99
C GLY A 93 -2.25 19.18 -24.57
N PHE A 94 -1.43 18.18 -24.28
CA PHE A 94 -1.38 17.53 -22.96
C PHE A 94 0.06 17.23 -22.54
N ARG A 95 0.26 17.10 -21.23
CA ARG A 95 1.49 16.58 -20.64
C ARG A 95 1.34 15.12 -20.26
N GLU A 96 2.46 14.40 -20.25
CA GLU A 96 2.46 13.00 -19.83
C GLU A 96 1.93 12.84 -18.39
N GLY A 97 1.06 11.86 -18.18
CA GLY A 97 0.39 11.63 -16.89
C GLY A 97 -0.71 12.65 -16.54
N GLN A 98 -1.01 13.63 -17.41
CA GLN A 98 -2.07 14.59 -17.17
C GLN A 98 -3.45 13.95 -17.33
N GLN A 99 -4.35 14.20 -16.36
CA GLN A 99 -5.75 13.80 -16.47
C GLN A 99 -6.47 14.70 -17.47
N VAL A 100 -7.18 14.09 -18.42
CA VAL A 100 -7.91 14.79 -19.49
C VAL A 100 -9.39 14.44 -19.45
N ALA A 101 -10.26 15.43 -19.64
CA ALA A 101 -11.70 15.23 -19.68
C ALA A 101 -12.17 14.94 -21.11
N LYS A 102 -13.36 14.33 -21.23
CA LYS A 102 -14.01 14.09 -22.54
C LYS A 102 -14.16 15.41 -23.30
N GLY A 103 -13.76 15.38 -24.58
CA GLY A 103 -13.83 16.55 -25.47
C GLY A 103 -12.59 17.45 -25.45
N THR A 104 -11.60 17.16 -24.60
CA THR A 104 -10.32 17.89 -24.61
C THR A 104 -9.54 17.55 -25.87
N THR A 105 -9.08 18.56 -26.61
CA THR A 105 -8.20 18.36 -27.77
C THR A 105 -6.82 17.93 -27.31
N LEU A 106 -6.44 16.69 -27.64
CA LEU A 106 -5.14 16.14 -27.27
C LEU A 106 -4.07 16.44 -28.32
N ILE A 107 -4.44 16.36 -29.59
CA ILE A 107 -3.52 16.53 -30.72
C ILE A 107 -4.23 17.38 -31.76
N ARG A 108 -3.53 18.40 -32.25
CA ARG A 108 -3.99 19.23 -33.36
C ARG A 108 -3.12 18.95 -34.57
N LEU A 109 -3.75 18.59 -35.68
CA LEU A 109 -3.08 18.41 -36.97
C LEU A 109 -2.96 19.77 -37.68
N ASP A 110 -1.99 19.88 -38.58
CA ASP A 110 -1.89 21.03 -39.50
C ASP A 110 -3.09 21.00 -40.46
N GLN A 111 -3.91 22.06 -40.38
CA GLN A 111 -5.15 22.21 -41.14
C GLN A 111 -5.08 23.36 -42.15
N SER A 112 -3.87 23.83 -42.51
CA SER A 112 -3.69 24.98 -43.40
C SER A 112 -4.39 24.80 -44.76
N VAL A 113 -4.19 23.65 -45.41
CA VAL A 113 -4.80 23.32 -46.71
C VAL A 113 -6.32 23.17 -46.59
N GLN A 114 -6.80 22.39 -45.61
CA GLN A 114 -8.23 22.14 -45.41
C GLN A 114 -8.98 23.43 -45.08
N ARG A 115 -8.35 24.35 -44.34
CA ARG A 115 -8.93 25.66 -44.04
C ARG A 115 -9.02 26.54 -45.27
N ALA A 116 -8.01 26.51 -46.15
CA ALA A 116 -8.04 27.24 -47.41
C ALA A 116 -9.15 26.71 -48.34
N GLU A 117 -9.29 25.39 -48.47
CA GLU A 117 -10.36 24.76 -49.27
C GLU A 117 -11.75 25.09 -48.73
N MET A 118 -11.93 25.08 -47.41
CA MET A 118 -13.17 25.48 -46.75
C MET A 118 -13.53 26.92 -47.08
N GLN A 119 -12.58 27.85 -46.95
CA GLN A 119 -12.80 29.27 -47.28
C GLN A 119 -13.15 29.47 -48.76
N GLN A 120 -12.49 28.75 -49.67
CA GLN A 120 -12.80 28.80 -51.09
C GLN A 120 -14.23 28.32 -51.38
N SER A 121 -14.65 27.23 -50.73
CA SER A 121 -16.01 26.69 -50.86
C SER A 121 -17.06 27.66 -50.31
N GLU A 122 -16.80 28.28 -49.15
CA GLU A 122 -17.67 29.29 -48.55
C GLU A 122 -17.81 30.53 -49.45
N ALA A 123 -16.72 30.99 -50.07
CA ALA A 123 -16.74 32.10 -51.02
C ALA A 123 -17.58 31.76 -52.27
N ASN A 124 -17.43 30.54 -52.81
CA ASN A 124 -18.23 30.06 -53.93
C ASN A 124 -19.72 29.99 -53.58
N LEU A 125 -20.05 29.50 -52.38
CA LEU A 125 -21.41 29.46 -51.87
C LEU A 125 -22.00 30.87 -51.73
N ALA A 126 -21.25 31.82 -51.17
CA ALA A 126 -21.67 33.20 -51.04
C ALA A 126 -21.93 33.85 -52.42
N LEU A 127 -21.04 33.60 -53.39
CA LEU A 127 -21.21 34.09 -54.76
C LEU A 127 -22.47 33.49 -55.42
N ALA A 128 -22.70 32.19 -55.25
CA ALA A 128 -23.88 31.53 -55.78
C ALA A 128 -25.18 32.07 -55.17
N LYS A 129 -25.19 32.30 -53.84
CA LYS A 129 -26.33 32.92 -53.14
C LYS A 129 -26.61 34.32 -53.68
N SER A 130 -25.59 35.16 -53.81
CA SER A 130 -25.72 36.51 -54.39
C SER A 130 -26.23 36.49 -55.83
N ARG A 131 -25.88 35.46 -56.63
CA ARG A 131 -26.41 35.30 -57.99
C ARG A 131 -27.89 34.96 -57.99
N ILE A 132 -28.34 34.06 -57.10
CA ILE A 132 -29.76 33.69 -56.98
C ILE A 132 -30.59 34.87 -56.47
N GLU A 133 -30.09 35.60 -55.47
CA GLU A 133 -30.76 36.79 -54.94
C GLU A 133 -30.93 37.87 -56.01
N ARG A 134 -29.91 38.08 -56.86
CA ARG A 134 -30.01 39.00 -58.01
C ARG A 134 -30.90 38.51 -59.14
N ALA A 135 -31.18 37.21 -59.22
CA ALA A 135 -32.01 36.61 -60.25
C ALA A 135 -33.49 36.47 -59.85
N ARG A 136 -33.82 36.73 -58.59
CA ARG A 136 -35.19 36.89 -58.09
C ARG A 136 -35.65 38.34 -58.24
#